data_AF-A0A9Q0R289-F1
#
_entry.id   AF-A0A9Q0R289-F1
#
_cell.length_a   1.000
_cell.length_b   1.000
_cell.length_c   1.000
_cell.angle_alpha   90.00
_cell.angle_beta   90.00
_cell.angle_gamma   90.00
#
_symmetry.space_group_name_H-M   'P 1'
#
loop_
_entity.id
_entity.type
_entity.pdbx_description
1 polymer ?
#
loop_
_entity_poly.entity_id
_entity_poly.type
_entity_poly.pdbx_seq_one_letter_code
_entity_poly.pdbx_strand_id
1 'polypeptide(L)'
;MARPVLTSYYKSSNFRNRPFNKFNMYTSPDETILCQDNKQSMYCQLLCVFASAFLRAIKFMEDHWQELCSNIRMGHVSDWITESSCRNAVLGISSDNLIQSWLI
;
A
#
# COMPACT_ATOMS: atom_id res chain seq x y z
N MET A 1 6.84 25.52 19.75
CA MET A 1 7.75 24.55 19.09
C MET A 1 7.49 23.17 19.67
N ALA A 2 6.87 22.27 18.90
CA ALA A 2 6.67 20.89 19.33
C ALA A 2 7.98 20.12 19.13
N ARG A 3 8.54 19.57 20.21
CA ARG A 3 9.62 18.58 20.12
C ARG A 3 8.97 17.21 19.95
N PRO A 4 9.06 16.57 18.76
CA PRO A 4 8.61 15.20 18.65
C PRO A 4 9.60 14.34 19.44
N VAL A 5 9.09 13.64 20.46
CA VAL A 5 9.81 12.67 21.32
C VAL A 5 10.64 11.66 20.50
N LEU A 6 10.29 11.49 19.23
CA LEU A 6 10.89 10.57 18.26
C LEU A 6 12.33 10.91 17.83
N THR A 7 12.81 12.15 17.96
CA THR A 7 14.16 12.53 17.44
C THR A 7 15.33 11.94 18.24
N SER A 8 15.14 11.55 19.50
CA SER A 8 16.19 10.90 20.30
C SER A 8 16.27 9.39 20.05
N TYR A 9 15.13 8.72 19.82
CA TYR A 9 15.07 7.28 19.63
C TYR A 9 15.66 6.85 18.28
N TYR A 10 15.41 7.63 17.21
CA TYR A 10 15.97 7.36 15.87
C TYR A 10 17.49 7.55 15.80
N LYS A 11 18.09 8.37 16.69
CA LYS A 11 19.56 8.53 16.78
C LYS A 11 20.25 7.46 17.63
N SER A 12 19.51 6.59 18.30
CA SER A 12 20.10 5.55 19.14
C SER A 12 20.64 4.40 18.30
N SER A 13 21.71 3.75 18.79
CA SER A 13 22.28 2.53 18.20
C SER A 13 21.26 1.38 18.08
N ASN A 14 20.16 1.44 18.82
CA ASN A 14 19.05 0.48 18.76
C ASN A 14 18.16 0.60 17.52
N PHE A 15 18.25 1.70 16.74
CA PHE A 15 17.55 1.83 15.46
C PHE A 15 18.45 1.42 14.29
N ARG A 16 19.73 1.81 14.35
CA ARG A 16 20.73 1.59 13.29
C ARG A 16 21.20 0.13 13.15
N ASN A 17 21.00 -0.71 14.17
CA ASN A 17 21.42 -2.12 14.21
C ASN A 17 20.25 -3.09 14.45
N ARG A 18 19.06 -2.84 13.88
CA ARG A 18 17.92 -3.77 14.04
C ARG A 18 18.02 -4.98 13.11
N PRO A 19 17.63 -6.17 13.59
CA PRO A 19 17.61 -7.38 12.77
C PRO A 19 16.60 -7.26 11.63
N PHE A 20 17.01 -7.74 10.46
CA PHE A 20 16.26 -7.70 9.21
C PHE A 20 14.86 -8.32 9.36
N ASN A 21 13.81 -7.56 9.08
CA ASN A 21 12.44 -8.05 9.11
C ASN A 21 11.82 -7.93 7.71
N LYS A 22 11.48 -9.08 7.11
CA LYS A 22 10.94 -9.21 5.74
C LYS A 22 9.62 -8.44 5.52
N PHE A 23 8.89 -8.16 6.60
CA PHE A 23 7.62 -7.40 6.58
C PHE A 23 7.76 -5.96 7.07
N ASN A 24 8.92 -5.62 7.65
CA ASN A 24 9.21 -4.31 8.22
C ASN A 24 10.46 -3.71 7.56
N MET A 25 10.65 -4.00 6.27
CA MET A 25 11.61 -3.29 5.44
C MET A 25 11.10 -1.87 5.34
N TYR A 26 11.64 -0.98 6.18
CA TYR A 26 11.33 0.44 6.12
C TYR A 26 11.51 0.86 4.66
N THR A 27 10.44 1.43 4.13
CA THR A 27 10.33 1.80 2.73
C THR A 27 11.30 2.94 2.40
N SER A 28 11.75 3.63 3.45
CA SER A 28 12.53 4.85 3.43
C SER A 28 13.93 4.57 4.01
N PRO A 29 15.01 4.85 3.26
CA PRO A 29 16.38 4.68 3.75
C PRO A 29 16.61 5.45 5.07
N ASP A 30 17.47 4.95 5.95
CA ASP A 30 17.78 5.61 7.24
C ASP A 30 18.20 7.07 7.05
N GLU A 31 18.84 7.39 5.93
CA GLU A 31 19.26 8.73 5.52
C GLU A 31 18.08 9.69 5.38
N THR A 32 16.94 9.18 4.90
CA THR A 32 15.71 9.98 4.75
C THR A 32 15.02 10.20 6.09
N ILE A 33 15.16 9.27 7.03
CA ILE A 33 14.62 9.36 8.39
C ILE A 33 15.46 10.29 9.27
N LEU A 34 16.78 10.29 9.07
CA LEU A 34 17.76 11.07 9.82
C LEU A 34 18.08 12.43 9.18
N CYS A 35 17.45 12.77 8.06
CA CYS A 35 17.64 14.06 7.40
C CYS A 35 17.27 15.21 8.35
N GLN A 36 18.20 16.17 8.51
CA GLN A 36 18.04 17.31 9.43
C GLN A 36 17.00 18.33 8.96
N ASP A 37 16.78 18.39 7.64
CA ASP A 37 15.69 19.18 7.05
C ASP A 37 14.40 18.36 7.10
N ASN A 38 13.48 18.77 7.97
CA ASN A 38 12.20 18.09 8.16
C ASN A 38 11.35 18.03 6.88
N LYS A 39 11.43 19.05 6.00
CA LYS A 39 10.64 19.09 4.76
C LYS A 39 11.17 18.05 3.77
N GLN A 40 12.49 17.95 3.64
CA GLN A 40 13.13 16.95 2.79
C GLN A 40 12.91 15.54 3.33
N SER A 41 13.08 15.35 4.64
CA SER A 41 12.84 14.08 5.33
C SER A 41 11.42 13.56 5.08
N MET A 42 10.40 14.41 5.32
CA MET A 42 9.00 14.06 5.09
C MET A 42 8.71 13.75 3.62
N TYR A 43 9.23 14.55 2.69
CA TYR A 43 9.02 14.32 1.27
C TYR A 43 9.60 12.99 0.80
N CYS A 44 10.86 12.70 1.17
CA CYS A 44 11.52 11.46 0.82
C CYS A 44 10.82 10.25 1.43
N GLN A 45 10.38 10.35 2.70
CA GLN A 45 9.63 9.28 3.34
C GLN A 45 8.28 9.02 2.65
N LEU A 46 7.53 10.08 2.29
CA LEU A 46 6.29 9.94 1.54
C LEU A 46 6.55 9.23 0.20
N LEU A 47 7.54 9.70 -0.57
CA LEU A 47 7.90 9.10 -1.85
C LEU A 47 8.19 7.61 -1.73
N CYS A 48 8.97 7.23 -0.72
CA CYS A 48 9.31 5.86 -0.41
C CYS A 48 8.10 5.00 -0.02
N VAL A 49 7.22 5.52 0.84
CA VAL A 49 5.98 4.83 1.23
C VAL A 49 5.09 4.62 0.01
N PHE A 50 4.91 5.64 -0.84
CA PHE A 50 4.13 5.52 -2.07
C PHE A 50 4.73 4.50 -3.03
N ALA A 51 6.04 4.57 -3.29
CA ALA A 51 6.71 3.62 -4.20
C ALA A 51 6.56 2.17 -3.72
N SER A 52 6.75 1.92 -2.43
CA SER A 52 6.61 0.56 -1.87
C SER A 52 5.18 0.04 -1.85
N ALA A 53 4.18 0.90 -1.57
CA ALA A 53 2.78 0.55 -1.62
C ALA A 53 2.36 0.24 -3.06
N PHE A 54 2.83 1.05 -4.02
CA PHE A 54 2.58 0.87 -5.44
C PHE A 54 3.18 -0.45 -5.96
N LEU A 55 4.43 -0.77 -5.61
CA LEU A 55 5.05 -2.05 -5.98
C LEU A 55 4.30 -3.25 -5.39
N ARG A 56 3.84 -3.17 -4.13
CA ARG A 56 3.02 -4.22 -3.53
C ARG A 56 1.68 -4.39 -4.24
N ALA A 57 1.05 -3.29 -4.66
CA ALA A 57 -0.18 -3.35 -5.44
C ALA A 57 0.05 -4.01 -6.82
N ILE A 58 1.13 -3.65 -7.52
CA ILE A 58 1.53 -4.31 -8.78
C ILE A 58 1.73 -5.81 -8.56
N LYS A 59 2.47 -6.19 -7.51
CA LYS A 59 2.73 -7.60 -7.24
C LYS A 59 1.44 -8.36 -6.93
N PHE A 60 0.54 -7.77 -6.14
CA PHE A 60 -0.76 -8.35 -5.87
C PHE A 60 -1.60 -8.53 -7.14
N MET A 61 -1.57 -7.55 -8.06
CA MET A 61 -2.23 -7.71 -9.37
C MET A 61 -1.59 -8.84 -10.18
N GLU A 62 -0.26 -8.93 -10.22
CA GLU A 62 0.45 -10.02 -10.92
C GLU A 62 0.05 -11.40 -10.39
N ASP A 63 -0.14 -11.54 -9.08
CA ASP A 63 -0.49 -12.81 -8.45
C ASP A 63 -1.97 -13.19 -8.64
N HIS A 64 -2.87 -12.20 -8.85
CA HIS A 64 -4.33 -12.41 -8.87
C HIS A 64 -5.04 -11.99 -10.17
N TRP A 65 -4.32 -11.58 -11.23
CA TRP A 65 -4.95 -10.98 -12.43
C TRP A 65 -6.01 -11.87 -13.09
N GLN A 66 -5.81 -13.19 -13.13
CA GLN A 66 -6.75 -14.11 -13.77
C GLN A 66 -8.10 -14.14 -13.03
N GLU A 67 -8.04 -14.21 -11.70
CA GLU A 67 -9.20 -14.18 -10.82
C GLU A 67 -9.92 -12.83 -10.92
N LEU A 68 -9.16 -11.73 -10.92
CA LEU A 68 -9.70 -10.38 -11.12
C LEU A 68 -10.43 -10.27 -12.47
N CYS A 69 -9.83 -10.72 -13.57
CA CYS A 69 -10.46 -10.71 -14.88
C CYS A 69 -11.71 -11.59 -14.96
N SER A 70 -11.69 -12.78 -14.33
CA SER A 70 -12.84 -13.67 -14.25
C SER A 70 -14.00 -13.03 -13.48
N ASN A 71 -13.71 -12.46 -12.32
CA ASN A 71 -14.68 -11.76 -11.49
C ASN A 71 -15.30 -10.55 -12.18
N ILE A 72 -14.50 -9.73 -12.87
CA ILE A 72 -15.00 -8.60 -13.66
C ILE A 72 -15.93 -9.09 -14.77
N ARG A 73 -15.53 -10.15 -15.50
CA ARG A 73 -16.32 -10.71 -16.61
C ARG A 73 -17.66 -11.28 -16.14
N MET A 74 -17.66 -11.96 -14.99
CA MET A 74 -18.86 -12.60 -14.44
C MET A 74 -19.68 -11.67 -13.55
N GLY A 75 -19.15 -10.49 -13.19
CA GLY A 75 -19.77 -9.60 -12.21
C GLY A 75 -19.80 -10.20 -10.80
N HIS A 76 -18.82 -11.02 -10.45
CA HIS A 76 -18.76 -11.75 -9.19
C HIS A 76 -17.63 -11.25 -8.29
N VAL A 77 -17.66 -11.67 -7.01
CA VAL A 77 -16.62 -11.38 -6.02
C VAL A 77 -16.17 -12.70 -5.40
N SER A 78 -14.86 -12.91 -5.33
CA SER A 78 -14.24 -14.12 -4.79
C SER A 78 -14.75 -14.50 -3.40
N ASP A 79 -14.84 -15.79 -3.11
CA ASP A 79 -15.39 -16.31 -1.86
C ASP A 79 -14.53 -15.99 -0.63
N TRP A 80 -13.23 -15.76 -0.82
CA TRP A 80 -12.32 -15.38 0.26
C TRP A 80 -12.57 -13.94 0.75
N ILE A 81 -13.33 -13.13 0.01
CA ILE A 81 -13.80 -11.81 0.47
C ILE A 81 -15.09 -12.02 1.25
N THR A 82 -14.95 -12.21 2.57
CA THR A 82 -16.07 -12.54 3.47
C THR A 82 -16.87 -11.33 3.93
N GLU A 83 -16.26 -10.14 3.91
CA GLU A 83 -16.88 -8.91 4.38
C GLU A 83 -18.03 -8.47 3.46
N SER A 84 -19.25 -8.50 3.98
CA SER A 84 -20.48 -8.20 3.22
C SER A 84 -20.50 -6.76 2.69
N SER A 85 -19.96 -5.80 3.45
CA SER A 85 -19.83 -4.40 3.00
C SER A 85 -18.95 -4.27 1.76
N CYS A 86 -17.82 -4.97 1.72
CA CYS A 86 -16.92 -5.01 0.56
C CYS A 86 -17.60 -5.66 -0.65
N ARG A 87 -18.25 -6.81 -0.44
CA ARG A 87 -18.96 -7.53 -1.51
C ARG A 87 -20.05 -6.64 -2.12
N ASN A 88 -20.89 -6.02 -1.29
CA ASN A 88 -21.98 -5.17 -1.76
C ASN A 88 -21.47 -3.95 -2.52
N ALA A 89 -20.38 -3.30 -2.06
CA ALA A 89 -19.80 -2.17 -2.75
C ALA A 89 -19.25 -2.54 -4.14
N VAL A 90 -18.54 -3.67 -4.25
CA VAL A 90 -17.98 -4.13 -5.53
C VAL A 90 -19.07 -4.59 -6.49
N LEU A 91 -20.06 -5.34 -6.00
CA LEU A 91 -21.20 -5.78 -6.81
C LEU A 91 -22.04 -4.58 -7.31
N GLY A 92 -22.20 -3.53 -6.49
CA GLY A 92 -22.88 -2.30 -6.90
C GLY A 92 -22.16 -1.56 -8.04
N ILE A 93 -20.82 -1.65 -8.12
CA ILE A 93 -20.05 -1.09 -9.24
C ILE A 93 -20.23 -1.93 -10.50
N SER A 94 -20.23 -3.27 -10.36
CA SER A 94 -20.43 -4.20 -11.49
C SER A 94 -21.84 -4.15 -12.07
N SER A 95 -22.86 -3.91 -11.26
CA SER A 95 -24.25 -3.80 -11.74
C SER A 95 -24.50 -2.53 -12.56
N ASP A 96 -23.82 -1.44 -12.22
CA ASP A 96 -24.22 -0.12 -12.72
C ASP A 96 -23.49 0.33 -13.99
N ASN A 97 -22.30 -0.18 -14.33
CA ASN A 97 -21.54 0.46 -15.44
C ASN A 97 -20.53 -0.37 -16.25
N LEU A 98 -20.27 -1.66 -15.98
CA LEU A 98 -19.21 -2.37 -16.72
C LEU A 98 -19.68 -3.18 -17.92
N ILE A 99 -20.90 -3.74 -17.93
CA ILE A 99 -21.33 -4.63 -19.03
C ILE A 99 -21.73 -3.83 -20.30
N GLN A 100 -22.14 -2.57 -20.16
CA GLN A 100 -22.54 -1.73 -21.30
C GLN A 100 -21.36 -1.09 -22.05
N SER A 101 -20.18 -0.95 -21.42
CA SER A 101 -19.05 -0.23 -22.03
C SER A 101 -18.06 -1.13 -22.79
N TRP A 102 -18.15 -2.46 -22.67
CA TRP A 102 -17.31 -3.43 -23.40
C TRP A 102 -18.00 -4.03 -24.64
N LEU A 103 -19.21 -3.55 -24.98
CA LEU A 103 -19.97 -3.94 -26.18
C LEU A 103 -19.88 -2.91 -27.33
N ILE A 104 -18.99 -1.92 -27.22
CA ILE A 104 -18.64 -0.98 -28.30
C ILE A 104 -17.18 -1.21 -28.70
#